data_AF-A0A9D7UAG3-F1
#
_entry.id   AF-A0A9D7UAG3-F1
#
_cell.length_a   1.000
_cell.length_b   1.000
_cell.length_c   1.000
_cell.angle_alpha   90.00
_cell.angle_beta   90.00
_cell.angle_gamma   90.00
#
_symmetry.space_group_name_H-M   'P 1'
#
loop_
_entity.id
_entity.type
_entity.pdbx_description
1 polymer ?
#
loop_
_entity_poly.entity_id
_entity_poly.type
_entity_poly.pdbx_seq_one_letter_code
_entity_poly.pdbx_strand_id
1 'polypeptide(L)'
;MLLLATEGINDEMFRAFIVYLIRHDGSIARVLNPNRKPLQELFTAQFEGMTEHLVTIVELERTRTDLVSAIHQRLGEQEKAFLISFKRGNPDWDLLGIPHAAEQPAVRWKLENLARMAPEKHRMALDELENLLTNL
;
A
#
# COMPACT_ATOMS: atom_id res chain seq x y z
N MET A 1 7.35 -18.44 2.03
CA MET A 1 6.83 -17.16 2.55
C MET A 1 6.59 -17.26 4.03
N LEU A 2 7.56 -16.84 4.84
CA LEU A 2 7.45 -17.03 6.28
C LEU A 2 6.35 -16.16 6.89
N LEU A 3 6.21 -14.89 6.47
CA LEU A 3 5.18 -13.98 6.98
C LEU A 3 3.75 -14.50 6.77
N LEU A 4 3.37 -14.77 5.51
CA LEU A 4 2.01 -15.19 5.18
C LEU A 4 1.67 -16.61 5.62
N ALA A 5 2.67 -17.47 5.81
CA ALA A 5 2.47 -18.84 6.29
C ALA A 5 2.46 -18.97 7.82
N THR A 6 2.81 -17.92 8.56
CA THR A 6 2.84 -17.93 10.03
C THR A 6 1.72 -17.06 10.60
N GLU A 7 2.01 -15.80 10.92
CA GLU A 7 1.08 -14.88 11.57
C GLU A 7 0.18 -14.12 10.58
N GLY A 8 0.54 -14.13 9.29
CA GLY A 8 -0.18 -13.36 8.28
C GLY A 8 -0.04 -11.85 8.50
N ILE A 9 -0.95 -11.06 7.92
CA ILE A 9 -1.01 -9.62 8.15
C ILE A 9 -2.00 -9.38 9.29
N ASN A 10 -1.50 -9.20 10.51
CA ASN A 10 -2.34 -8.88 11.68
C ASN A 10 -2.71 -7.39 11.73
N ASP A 11 -3.59 -7.02 12.68
CA ASP A 11 -4.20 -5.68 12.78
C ASP A 11 -3.17 -4.57 12.99
N GLU A 12 -2.19 -4.79 13.85
CA GLU A 12 -1.11 -3.83 14.07
C GLU A 12 -0.27 -3.62 12.81
N MET A 13 0.10 -4.71 12.14
CA MET A 13 0.88 -4.68 10.91
C MET A 13 0.12 -4.00 9.77
N PHE A 14 -1.18 -4.25 9.65
CA PHE A 14 -2.01 -3.62 8.64
C PHE A 14 -2.18 -2.13 8.88
N ARG A 15 -2.41 -1.71 10.14
CA ARG A 15 -2.45 -0.29 10.49
C ARG A 15 -1.10 0.39 10.22
N ALA A 16 0.01 -0.27 10.54
CA ALA A 16 1.33 0.22 10.19
C ALA A 16 1.48 0.35 8.67
N PHE A 17 1.02 -0.64 7.89
CA PHE A 17 1.00 -0.56 6.43
C PHE A 17 0.25 0.68 5.92
N ILE A 18 -0.94 0.99 6.47
CA ILE A 18 -1.69 2.20 6.09
C ILE A 18 -0.90 3.47 6.39
N VAL A 19 -0.22 3.54 7.55
CA VAL A 19 0.66 4.67 7.89
C VAL A 19 1.81 4.82 6.87
N TYR A 20 2.46 3.72 6.48
CA TYR A 20 3.51 3.76 5.46
C TYR A 20 2.95 4.14 4.08
N LEU A 21 1.74 3.69 3.73
CA LEU A 21 1.06 4.02 2.49
C LEU A 21 0.78 5.52 2.35
N ILE A 22 0.32 6.18 3.42
CA ILE A 22 0.10 7.63 3.43
C ILE A 22 1.39 8.45 3.59
N ARG A 23 2.53 7.82 3.87
CA ARG A 23 3.86 8.48 3.85
C ARG A 23 4.57 8.38 2.52
N HIS A 24 4.26 7.34 1.75
CA HIS A 24 4.98 7.02 0.52
C HIS A 24 4.83 8.12 -0.54
N ASP A 25 5.90 8.48 -1.25
CA ASP A 25 5.87 9.58 -2.24
C ASP A 25 5.11 9.24 -3.53
N GLY A 26 4.80 7.96 -3.76
CA GLY A 26 4.02 7.49 -4.92
C GLY A 26 2.50 7.52 -4.74
N SER A 27 1.79 7.19 -5.83
CA SER A 27 0.33 7.03 -5.84
C SER A 27 -0.12 5.93 -4.89
N ILE A 28 -1.07 6.25 -4.01
CA ILE A 28 -1.72 5.29 -3.11
C ILE A 28 -2.33 4.14 -3.94
N ALA A 29 -3.04 4.48 -5.02
CA ALA A 29 -3.68 3.50 -5.89
C ALA A 29 -2.65 2.53 -6.52
N ARG A 30 -1.48 3.03 -6.92
CA ARG A 30 -0.41 2.21 -7.50
C ARG A 30 0.27 1.29 -6.50
N VAL A 31 0.35 1.69 -5.23
CA VAL A 31 0.89 0.82 -4.17
C VAL A 31 -0.12 -0.29 -3.85
N LEU A 32 -1.41 0.04 -3.81
CA LEU A 32 -2.48 -0.93 -3.59
C LEU A 32 -2.68 -1.89 -4.77
N ASN A 33 -2.46 -1.42 -6.00
CA ASN A 33 -2.54 -2.23 -7.21
C ASN A 33 -1.25 -2.10 -8.04
N PRO A 34 -0.17 -2.80 -7.65
CA PRO A 34 1.13 -2.64 -8.26
C PRO A 34 1.24 -3.33 -9.63
N ASN A 35 1.97 -2.70 -10.54
CA ASN A 35 2.37 -3.34 -11.79
C ASN A 35 3.30 -4.52 -11.52
N ARG A 36 2.93 -5.70 -12.01
CA ARG A 36 3.72 -6.94 -11.86
C ARG A 36 4.91 -6.91 -12.82
N LYS A 37 6.10 -6.71 -12.26
CA LYS A 37 7.35 -6.86 -13.03
C LYS A 37 7.77 -8.34 -13.09
N PRO A 38 8.33 -8.82 -14.20
CA PRO A 38 8.97 -10.13 -14.24
C PRO A 38 10.05 -10.22 -13.17
N LEU A 39 10.06 -11.32 -12.40
CA LEU A 39 11.04 -11.52 -11.34
C LEU A 39 12.19 -12.45 -11.78
N GLN A 40 12.02 -13.22 -12.86
CA GLN A 40 12.92 -14.29 -13.27
C GLN A 40 14.38 -13.85 -13.41
N GLU A 41 14.65 -12.87 -14.27
CA GLU A 41 16.02 -12.43 -14.56
C GLU A 41 16.71 -11.89 -13.30
N LEU A 42 15.99 -11.09 -12.50
CA LEU A 42 16.49 -10.53 -11.26
C LEU A 42 16.78 -11.63 -10.22
N PHE A 43 15.86 -12.60 -10.10
CA PHE A 43 15.97 -13.72 -9.18
C PHE A 43 17.20 -14.59 -9.49
N THR A 44 17.34 -15.02 -10.75
CA THR A 44 18.48 -15.83 -11.22
C THR A 44 19.80 -15.08 -11.05
N ALA A 45 19.85 -13.78 -11.37
CA ALA A 45 21.09 -13.01 -11.30
C ALA A 45 21.54 -12.64 -9.88
N GLN A 46 20.60 -12.46 -8.93
CA GLN A 46 20.92 -11.83 -7.64
C GLN A 46 20.50 -12.62 -6.40
N PHE A 47 19.76 -13.72 -6.53
CA PHE A 47 19.18 -14.43 -5.39
C PHE A 47 19.31 -15.96 -5.47
N GLU A 48 19.42 -16.53 -6.66
CA GLU A 48 19.60 -17.97 -6.85
C GLU A 48 20.89 -18.46 -6.16
N GLY A 49 20.78 -19.50 -5.33
CA GLY A 49 21.87 -20.03 -4.53
C GLY A 49 22.29 -19.19 -3.31
N MET A 50 21.67 -18.02 -3.08
CA MET A 50 21.99 -17.13 -1.96
C MET A 50 21.00 -17.23 -0.78
N THR A 51 19.96 -18.06 -0.91
CA THR A 51 18.89 -18.18 0.09
C THR A 51 19.17 -19.32 1.06
N GLU A 52 18.90 -19.12 2.35
CA GLU A 52 19.04 -20.15 3.40
C GLU A 52 18.07 -21.32 3.18
N HIS A 53 16.86 -21.02 2.70
CA HIS A 53 15.88 -22.00 2.25
C HIS A 53 15.66 -21.84 0.76
N LEU A 54 15.72 -22.95 0.03
CA LEU A 54 15.44 -22.97 -1.40
C LEU A 54 14.06 -22.38 -1.67
N VAL A 55 14.01 -21.36 -2.52
CA VAL A 55 12.77 -20.73 -2.99
C VAL A 55 12.78 -20.71 -4.51
N THR A 56 11.63 -21.00 -5.10
CA THR A 56 11.46 -20.95 -6.55
C THR A 56 10.87 -19.61 -6.98
N ILE A 57 11.10 -19.25 -8.24
CA ILE A 57 10.49 -18.07 -8.85
C ILE A 57 8.95 -18.13 -8.81
N VAL A 58 8.38 -19.30 -9.06
CA VAL A 58 6.93 -19.52 -9.06
C VAL A 58 6.36 -19.26 -7.66
N GLU A 59 7.06 -19.67 -6.62
CA GLU A 59 6.67 -19.37 -5.25
C GLU A 59 6.70 -17.88 -4.96
N LEU A 60 7.73 -17.14 -5.42
CA LEU A 60 7.81 -15.68 -5.25
C LEU A 60 6.72 -14.93 -6.03
N GLU A 61 6.33 -15.42 -7.21
CA GLU A 61 5.25 -14.81 -7.99
C GLU A 61 3.88 -15.07 -7.37
N ARG A 62 3.65 -16.28 -6.86
CA ARG A 62 2.46 -16.61 -6.08
C ARG A 62 2.40 -15.78 -4.81
N THR A 63 3.52 -15.69 -4.09
CA THR A 63 3.69 -14.84 -2.90
C THR A 63 3.21 -13.42 -3.09
N ARG A 64 3.67 -12.79 -4.17
CA ARG A 64 3.28 -11.42 -4.49
C ARG A 64 1.78 -11.31 -4.70
N THR A 65 1.17 -12.29 -5.37
CA THR A 65 -0.28 -12.31 -5.62
C THR A 65 -1.04 -12.46 -4.30
N ASP A 66 -0.64 -13.41 -3.47
CA ASP A 66 -1.26 -13.68 -2.17
C ASP A 66 -1.13 -12.49 -1.22
N LEU A 67 0.03 -11.80 -1.21
CA LEU A 67 0.25 -10.61 -0.40
C LEU A 67 -0.67 -9.46 -0.78
N VAL A 68 -0.80 -9.19 -2.08
CA VAL A 68 -1.69 -8.12 -2.57
C VAL A 68 -3.14 -8.47 -2.22
N SER A 69 -3.56 -9.72 -2.43
CA SER A 69 -4.91 -10.16 -2.08
C SER A 69 -5.18 -10.07 -0.58
N ALA A 70 -4.22 -10.46 0.27
CA ALA A 70 -4.33 -10.35 1.72
C ALA A 70 -4.49 -8.89 2.17
N ILE A 71 -3.76 -7.95 1.57
CA ILE A 71 -3.93 -6.51 1.83
C ILE A 71 -5.33 -6.05 1.42
N HIS A 72 -5.83 -6.48 0.25
CA HIS A 72 -7.16 -6.09 -0.24
C HIS A 72 -8.28 -6.58 0.67
N GLN A 73 -8.21 -7.83 1.14
CA GLN A 73 -9.20 -8.41 2.06
C GLN A 73 -9.30 -7.65 3.39
N ARG A 74 -8.28 -6.88 3.74
CA ARG A 74 -8.18 -6.13 4.99
C ARG A 74 -8.63 -4.69 4.85
N LEU A 75 -8.76 -4.17 3.62
CA LEU A 75 -9.30 -2.83 3.35
C LEU A 75 -10.81 -2.84 3.55
N GLY A 76 -11.25 -2.62 4.78
CA GLY A 76 -12.66 -2.42 5.11
C GLY A 76 -13.15 -1.02 4.75
N GLU A 77 -14.43 -0.77 4.99
CA GLU A 77 -15.07 0.53 4.71
C GLU A 77 -14.38 1.69 5.45
N GLN A 78 -13.93 1.44 6.68
CA GLN A 78 -13.24 2.45 7.49
C GLN A 78 -11.88 2.85 6.89
N GLU A 79 -11.06 1.89 6.47
CA GLU A 79 -9.78 2.18 5.83
C GLU A 79 -9.95 2.80 4.45
N LYS A 80 -10.93 2.33 3.66
CA LYS A 80 -11.27 2.93 2.37
C LYS A 80 -11.67 4.40 2.55
N ALA A 81 -12.57 4.69 3.47
CA ALA A 81 -13.00 6.06 3.78
C ALA A 81 -11.84 6.94 4.26
N PHE A 82 -10.95 6.40 5.12
CA PHE A 82 -9.74 7.10 5.54
C PHE A 82 -8.85 7.49 4.35
N LEU A 83 -8.51 6.54 3.48
CA LEU A 83 -7.65 6.80 2.32
C LEU A 83 -8.23 7.84 1.36
N ILE A 84 -9.56 7.85 1.17
CA ILE A 84 -10.26 8.88 0.39
C ILE A 84 -10.18 10.24 1.07
N SER A 85 -10.51 10.34 2.36
CA SER A 85 -10.41 11.61 3.11
C SER A 85 -8.97 12.18 3.06
N PHE A 86 -7.97 11.30 3.21
CA PHE A 86 -6.57 11.66 3.11
C PHE A 86 -6.23 12.18 1.72
N LYS A 87 -6.63 11.46 0.66
CA LYS A 87 -6.35 11.85 -0.72
C LYS A 87 -7.03 13.18 -1.09
N ARG A 88 -8.19 13.49 -0.51
CA ARG A 88 -8.87 14.80 -0.62
C ARG A 88 -8.12 15.94 0.06
N GLY A 89 -7.15 15.65 0.94
CA GLY A 89 -6.39 16.64 1.69
C GLY A 89 -7.02 17.04 3.03
N ASN A 90 -8.10 16.38 3.44
CA ASN A 90 -8.73 16.56 4.75
C ASN A 90 -8.92 15.20 5.44
N PRO A 91 -7.83 14.60 5.96
CA PRO A 91 -7.87 13.25 6.53
C PRO A 91 -8.72 13.21 7.79
N ASP A 92 -9.59 12.20 7.86
CA ASP A 92 -10.34 11.87 9.07
C ASP A 92 -9.52 10.90 9.93
N TRP A 93 -8.71 11.44 10.84
CA TRP A 93 -7.75 10.66 11.65
C TRP A 93 -8.41 9.67 12.61
N ASP A 94 -9.67 9.90 12.98
CA ASP A 94 -10.42 9.01 13.86
C ASP A 94 -10.66 7.66 13.17
N LEU A 95 -10.80 7.65 11.84
CA LEU A 95 -10.92 6.41 11.05
C LEU A 95 -9.63 5.57 11.08
N LEU A 96 -8.44 6.17 11.18
CA LEU A 96 -7.19 5.42 11.24
C LEU A 96 -6.91 4.85 12.64
N GLY A 97 -7.43 5.51 13.69
CA GLY A 97 -7.15 5.13 15.08
C GLY A 97 -5.67 5.27 15.48
N ILE A 98 -4.88 6.04 14.71
CA ILE A 98 -3.47 6.36 15.00
C ILE A 98 -3.29 7.89 14.86
N PRO A 99 -3.74 8.69 15.85
CA PRO A 99 -3.72 10.15 15.74
C PRO A 99 -2.30 10.71 15.55
N HIS A 100 -1.27 10.07 16.12
CA HIS A 100 0.11 10.53 16.04
C HIS A 100 0.72 10.36 14.63
N ALA A 101 0.05 9.64 13.72
CA ALA A 101 0.45 9.58 12.32
C ALA A 101 0.43 10.97 11.65
N ALA A 102 -0.47 11.86 12.07
CA ALA A 102 -0.58 13.24 11.58
C ALA A 102 0.65 14.10 11.89
N GLU A 103 1.45 13.71 12.89
CA GLU A 103 2.62 14.46 13.33
C GLU A 103 3.88 14.11 12.52
N GLN A 104 3.84 13.02 11.76
CA GLN A 104 5.01 12.54 11.04
C GLN A 104 5.37 13.50 9.89
N PRO A 105 6.65 13.93 9.76
CA PRO A 105 7.07 14.89 8.73
C PRO A 105 6.70 14.46 7.31
N ALA A 106 6.87 13.16 6.98
CA ALA A 106 6.54 12.63 5.67
C ALA A 106 5.03 12.69 5.36
N VAL A 107 4.17 12.50 6.38
CA VAL A 107 2.71 12.60 6.23
C VAL A 107 2.31 14.05 5.95
N ARG A 108 2.84 14.99 6.74
CA ARG A 108 2.62 16.43 6.55
C ARG A 108 3.08 16.89 5.17
N TRP A 109 4.28 16.47 4.78
CA TRP A 109 4.83 16.76 3.46
C TRP A 109 3.93 16.24 2.33
N LYS A 110 3.39 15.03 2.46
CA LYS A 110 2.47 14.48 1.44
C LYS A 110 1.18 15.29 1.36
N LEU A 111 0.61 15.73 2.49
CA LEU A 111 -0.57 16.60 2.51
C LEU A 111 -0.30 17.97 1.89
N GLU A 112 0.85 18.58 2.18
CA GLU A 112 1.29 19.82 1.54
C GLU A 112 1.44 19.64 0.02
N ASN A 113 2.01 18.52 -0.42
CA ASN A 113 2.11 18.22 -1.85
C ASN A 113 0.74 18.06 -2.50
N LEU A 114 -0.21 17.38 -1.85
CA LEU A 114 -1.59 17.26 -2.33
C LEU A 114 -2.25 18.64 -2.48
N ALA A 115 -2.07 19.53 -1.49
CA ALA A 115 -2.60 20.90 -1.55
C ALA A 115 -1.97 21.75 -2.67
N ARG A 116 -0.75 21.43 -3.09
CA ARG A 116 -0.03 22.10 -4.18
C ARG A 116 -0.27 21.48 -5.56
N MET A 117 -0.99 20.37 -5.65
CA MET A 117 -1.30 19.74 -6.94
C MET A 117 -2.22 20.63 -7.79
N ALA A 118 -2.05 20.58 -9.10
CA ALA A 118 -3.01 21.19 -10.02
C ALA A 118 -4.40 20.53 -9.81
N PRO A 119 -5.50 21.31 -9.70
CA PRO A 119 -6.82 20.78 -9.36
C PRO A 119 -7.26 19.60 -10.23
N GLU A 120 -7.03 19.68 -11.54
CA GLU A 120 -7.40 18.59 -12.46
C GLU A 120 -6.57 17.32 -12.22
N LYS A 121 -5.26 17.44 -11.98
CA LYS A 121 -4.41 16.28 -11.66
C LYS A 121 -4.79 15.66 -10.31
N HIS A 122 -5.18 16.49 -9.35
CA HIS A 122 -5.63 16.04 -8.04
C HIS A 122 -6.93 15.25 -8.16
N ARG A 123 -7.92 15.79 -8.88
CA ARG A 123 -9.20 15.15 -9.20
C ARG A 123 -8.99 13.80 -9.89
N MET A 124 -8.21 13.75 -10.97
CA MET A 124 -7.92 12.49 -11.67
C MET A 124 -7.30 11.43 -10.76
N ALA A 125 -6.37 11.81 -9.88
CA ALA A 125 -5.72 10.88 -8.95
C ALA A 125 -6.64 10.46 -7.79
N LEU A 126 -7.65 11.26 -7.45
CA LEU A 126 -8.70 10.89 -6.51
C LEU A 126 -9.67 9.92 -7.16
N ASP A 127 -10.15 10.22 -8.37
CA ASP A 127 -11.05 9.36 -9.16
C ASP A 127 -10.39 7.99 -9.42
N GLU A 128 -9.09 7.92 -9.72
CA GLU A 128 -8.33 6.67 -9.86
C GLU A 128 -8.39 5.83 -8.57
N LEU A 129 -8.22 6.47 -7.41
CA LEU A 129 -8.24 5.79 -6.12
C LEU A 129 -9.66 5.34 -5.75
N GLU A 130 -10.67 6.19 -5.93
CA GLU A 130 -12.08 5.86 -5.65
C GLU A 130 -12.54 4.67 -6.51
N ASN A 131 -12.22 4.69 -7.80
CA ASN A 131 -12.53 3.58 -8.71
C ASN A 131 -11.81 2.30 -8.29
N LEU A 132 -10.53 2.36 -7.91
CA LEU A 132 -9.82 1.19 -7.43
C LEU A 132 -10.51 0.60 -6.19
N LEU A 133 -10.72 1.42 -5.14
CA LEU A 133 -11.27 0.95 -3.87
C LEU A 133 -12.70 0.41 -3.97
N THR A 134 -13.48 0.89 -4.94
CA THR A 134 -14.84 0.37 -5.23
C THR A 134 -14.80 -1.02 -5.86
N ASN A 135 -13.74 -1.34 -6.60
CA ASN A 135 -13.57 -2.61 -7.31
C ASN A 135 -12.73 -3.64 -6.52
N LEU A 136 -12.20 -3.27 -5.36
CA LEU A 136 -11.51 -4.15 -4.41
C LEU A 136 -12.50 -4.71 -3.38
#